data_AF-A0A8C4R1G3-F1
#
_entry.id   AF-A0A8C4R1G3-F1
#
_cell.length_a   1.000
_cell.length_b   1.000
_cell.length_c   1.000
_cell.angle_alpha   90.00
_cell.angle_beta   90.00
_cell.angle_gamma   90.00
#
_symmetry.space_group_name_H-M   'P 1'
#
loop_
_entity.id
_entity.type
_entity.pdbx_description
1 polymer ?
#
loop_
_entity_poly.entity_id
_entity_poly.type
_entity_poly.pdbx_seq_one_letter_code
_entity_poly.pdbx_strand_id
1 'polypeptide(L)'
;MPLDRVPPLREDTLRVVDDMNLLYIRQLANRLQERALHDRMERELRVCEAARRLLAACTQPRQALDAARSLLVAQVGARSAMAELQRHAAHRSCDKGRSSRSACSGRVAISDIRIPLMWKDKDHFKNNGVRV
;
A
#
# COMPACT_ATOMS: atom_id res chain seq x y z
N MET A 1 57.89 -1.80 -0.26
CA MET A 1 57.01 -0.95 0.56
C MET A 1 56.18 -1.86 1.46
N PRO A 2 56.39 -1.85 2.78
CA PRO A 2 55.54 -2.60 3.69
C PRO A 2 54.18 -1.88 3.78
N LEU A 3 53.09 -2.63 3.60
CA LEU A 3 51.75 -2.14 3.93
C LEU A 3 51.67 -2.06 5.45
N ASP A 4 51.68 -0.84 5.99
CA ASP A 4 51.44 -0.62 7.41
C ASP A 4 50.13 -1.29 7.81
N ARG A 5 50.23 -2.29 8.69
CA ARG A 5 49.06 -2.96 9.26
C ARG A 5 48.36 -1.94 10.14
N VAL A 6 47.17 -1.51 9.72
CA VAL A 6 46.27 -0.70 10.53
C VAL A 6 46.06 -1.45 11.85
N PRO A 7 46.38 -0.84 13.02
CA PRO A 7 46.22 -1.51 14.31
C PRO A 7 44.74 -1.85 14.53
N PRO A 8 44.43 -2.99 15.16
CA PRO A 8 43.05 -3.38 15.38
C PRO A 8 42.34 -2.34 16.26
N LEU A 9 41.18 -1.88 15.77
CA LEU A 9 40.28 -0.99 16.48
C LEU A 9 39.83 -1.68 17.79
N ARG A 10 39.77 -0.92 18.90
CA ARG A 10 39.26 -1.42 20.19
C ARG A 10 37.84 -1.96 20.01
N GLU A 11 37.49 -3.04 20.69
CA GLU A 11 36.16 -3.67 20.59
C GLU A 11 35.00 -2.66 20.77
N ASP A 12 35.15 -1.69 21.67
CA ASP A 12 34.15 -0.63 21.86
C ASP A 12 33.96 0.25 20.61
N THR A 13 35.04 0.56 19.90
CA THR A 13 34.97 1.34 18.65
C THR A 13 34.35 0.54 17.51
N LEU A 14 34.57 -0.78 17.48
CA LEU A 14 33.92 -1.67 16.51
C LEU A 14 32.41 -1.74 16.76
N ARG A 15 31.98 -1.88 18.02
CA ARG A 15 30.55 -1.88 18.38
C ARG A 15 29.84 -0.59 18.00
N VAL A 16 30.46 0.57 18.25
CA VAL A 16 29.92 1.87 17.86
C VAL A 16 29.78 1.98 16.34
N VAL A 17 30.78 1.50 15.59
CA VAL A 17 30.72 1.48 14.12
C VAL A 17 29.60 0.56 13.62
N ASP A 18 29.43 -0.61 14.23
CA ASP A 18 28.35 -1.55 13.89
C ASP A 18 26.96 -0.98 14.18
N ASP A 19 26.77 -0.33 15.34
CA ASP A 19 25.52 0.35 15.69
C ASP A 19 25.21 1.50 14.71
N MET A 20 26.23 2.29 14.34
CA MET A 20 26.11 3.35 13.34
C MET A 20 25.76 2.81 11.96
N ASN A 21 26.40 1.71 11.54
CA ASN A 21 26.09 1.03 10.29
C ASN A 21 24.64 0.52 10.28
N LEU A 22 24.19 -0.07 11.39
CA LEU A 22 22.82 -0.57 11.53
C LEU A 22 21.78 0.56 11.42
N LEU A 23 22.02 1.69 12.09
CA LEU A 23 21.17 2.88 12.00
C LEU A 23 21.11 3.43 10.58
N TYR A 24 22.27 3.52 9.91
CA TYR A 24 22.35 4.00 8.53
C TYR A 24 21.58 3.09 7.56
N ILE A 25 21.77 1.77 7.67
CA ILE A 25 21.05 0.77 6.86
C ILE A 25 19.53 0.89 7.10
N ARG A 26 19.09 0.98 8.36
CA ARG A 26 17.66 1.15 8.69
C ARG A 26 17.10 2.45 8.12
N GLN A 27 17.85 3.54 8.19
CA GLN A 27 17.42 4.82 7.62
C GLN A 27 17.32 4.74 6.09
N LEU A 28 18.27 4.11 5.43
CA LEU A 28 18.24 3.91 3.98
C LEU A 28 17.04 3.04 3.57
N ALA A 29 16.79 1.94 4.29
CA ALA A 29 15.64 1.07 4.05
C ALA A 29 14.31 1.83 4.19
N ASN A 30 14.16 2.65 5.23
CA ASN A 30 12.97 3.49 5.42
C ASN A 30 12.76 4.47 4.26
N ARG A 31 13.82 5.14 3.79
CA ARG A 31 13.74 6.07 2.65
C ARG A 31 13.34 5.35 1.35
N LEU A 32 13.91 4.16 1.11
CA LEU A 32 13.56 3.35 -0.06
C LEU A 32 12.09 2.92 -0.02
N GLN A 33 11.59 2.53 1.16
CA GLN A 33 10.20 2.16 1.33
C GLN A 33 9.24 3.34 1.12
N GLU A 34 9.56 4.52 1.66
CA GLU A 34 8.77 5.73 1.42
C GLU A 34 8.75 6.12 -0.06
N ARG A 35 9.88 6.01 -0.75
CA ARG A 35 9.95 6.26 -2.19
C ARG A 35 9.05 5.30 -2.96
N ALA A 36 9.09 4.01 -2.64
CA ALA A 36 8.24 3.01 -3.27
C ALA A 36 6.73 3.29 -3.05
N LEU A 37 6.35 3.77 -1.87
CA LEU A 37 4.97 4.19 -1.57
C LEU A 37 4.55 5.45 -2.34
N HIS A 38 5.45 6.43 -2.45
CA HIS A 38 5.24 7.61 -3.28
C HIS A 38 5.04 7.23 -4.75
N ASP A 39 5.93 6.41 -5.31
CA ASP A 39 5.84 5.96 -6.70
C ASP A 39 4.54 5.17 -6.94
N ARG A 40 4.10 4.36 -5.96
CA ARG A 40 2.79 3.67 -6.02
C ARG A 40 1.64 4.67 -6.06
N MET A 41 1.63 5.65 -5.15
CA MET A 41 0.60 6.68 -5.12
C MET A 41 0.53 7.44 -6.45
N GLU A 42 1.66 7.84 -7.01
CA GLU A 42 1.71 8.56 -8.28
C GLU A 42 1.15 7.73 -9.44
N ARG A 43 1.50 6.44 -9.51
CA ARG A 43 0.92 5.52 -10.51
C ARG A 43 -0.60 5.47 -10.40
N GLU A 44 -1.14 5.33 -9.18
CA GLU A 44 -2.59 5.30 -8.94
C GLU A 44 -3.26 6.64 -9.35
N LEU A 45 -2.61 7.79 -9.10
CA LEU A 45 -3.12 9.09 -9.51
C LEU A 45 -3.17 9.23 -11.05
N ARG A 46 -2.15 8.75 -11.75
CA ARG A 46 -2.14 8.73 -13.23
C ARG A 46 -3.27 7.86 -13.77
N VAL A 47 -3.55 6.71 -13.14
CA VAL A 47 -4.71 5.86 -13.49
C VAL A 47 -6.02 6.59 -13.25
N CYS A 48 -6.15 7.32 -12.13
CA CYS A 48 -7.35 8.12 -11.85
C CYS A 48 -7.60 9.18 -12.94
N GLU A 49 -6.56 9.88 -13.38
CA GLU A 49 -6.67 10.89 -14.45
C GLU A 49 -7.09 10.25 -15.78
N ALA A 50 -6.47 9.14 -16.17
CA ALA A 50 -6.82 8.41 -17.38
C ALA A 50 -8.27 7.89 -17.32
N ALA A 51 -8.69 7.30 -16.20
CA ALA A 51 -10.04 6.79 -16.01
C ALA A 51 -11.09 7.91 -16.04
N ARG A 52 -10.80 9.10 -15.50
CA ARG A 52 -11.70 10.27 -15.61
C ARG A 52 -11.88 10.73 -17.07
N ARG A 53 -10.79 10.79 -17.83
CA ARG A 53 -10.84 11.15 -19.26
C ARG A 53 -11.62 10.12 -20.06
N LEU A 54 -11.40 8.83 -19.78
CA LEU A 54 -12.16 7.75 -20.41
C LEU A 54 -13.65 7.84 -20.07
N LEU A 55 -13.99 8.08 -18.81
CA LEU A 55 -15.38 8.22 -18.35
C LEU A 55 -16.09 9.37 -19.06
N ALA A 56 -15.41 10.51 -19.26
CA ALA A 56 -15.95 11.66 -19.99
C ALA A 56 -16.19 11.36 -21.49
N ALA A 57 -15.48 10.39 -22.07
CA ALA A 57 -15.63 9.97 -23.46
C ALA A 57 -16.65 8.82 -23.63
N CYS A 58 -17.14 8.22 -22.55
CA CYS A 58 -18.07 7.10 -22.63
C CYS A 58 -19.45 7.55 -23.16
N THR A 59 -19.94 6.84 -24.17
CA THR A 59 -21.31 7.01 -24.71
C THR A 59 -22.26 5.89 -24.30
N GLN A 60 -21.71 4.75 -23.85
CA GLN A 60 -22.48 3.58 -23.44
C GLN A 60 -22.41 3.38 -21.92
N PRO A 61 -23.53 2.97 -21.28
CA PRO A 61 -23.59 2.84 -19.83
C PRO A 61 -22.65 1.75 -19.29
N ARG A 62 -22.44 0.67 -20.04
CA ARG A 62 -21.53 -0.41 -19.65
C ARG A 62 -20.07 0.05 -19.58
N GLN A 63 -19.62 0.80 -20.59
CA GLN A 63 -18.27 1.36 -20.64
C GLN A 63 -18.05 2.37 -19.49
N ALA A 64 -19.05 3.22 -19.24
CA ALA A 64 -19.01 4.18 -18.14
C ALA A 64 -18.93 3.48 -16.77
N LEU A 65 -19.65 2.37 -16.58
CA LEU A 65 -19.57 1.58 -15.34
C LEU A 65 -18.17 1.00 -15.11
N ASP A 66 -17.57 0.41 -16.14
CA ASP A 66 -16.22 -0.18 -16.04
C ASP A 66 -15.15 0.90 -15.80
N ALA A 67 -15.28 2.06 -16.46
CA ALA A 67 -14.40 3.21 -16.24
C ALA A 67 -14.57 3.78 -14.81
N ALA A 68 -15.80 3.90 -14.32
CA ALA A 68 -16.09 4.37 -12.96
C ALA A 68 -15.56 3.41 -11.89
N ARG A 69 -15.69 2.09 -12.10
CA ARG A 69 -15.09 1.07 -11.22
C ARG A 69 -13.57 1.23 -11.15
N SER A 70 -12.93 1.38 -12.32
CA SER A 70 -11.47 1.55 -12.40
C SER A 70 -11.01 2.81 -11.65
N LEU A 71 -11.74 3.92 -11.82
CA LEU A 71 -11.49 5.16 -11.08
C LEU A 71 -11.62 4.98 -9.57
N LEU A 72 -12.68 4.32 -9.09
CA LEU A 72 -12.91 4.11 -7.67
C LEU A 72 -11.79 3.26 -7.04
N VAL A 73 -11.42 2.16 -7.68
CA VAL A 73 -10.34 1.28 -7.20
C VAL A 73 -9.02 2.04 -7.11
N ALA A 74 -8.66 2.82 -8.14
CA ALA A 74 -7.43 3.60 -8.15
C ALA A 74 -7.42 4.71 -7.09
N GLN A 75 -8.57 5.38 -6.84
CA GLN A 75 -8.68 6.37 -5.77
C GLN A 75 -8.46 5.77 -4.39
N VAL A 76 -9.02 4.57 -4.13
CA VAL A 76 -8.78 3.85 -2.88
C VAL A 76 -7.30 3.45 -2.77
N GLY A 77 -6.68 2.99 -3.87
CA GLY A 77 -5.25 2.71 -3.96
C GLY A 77 -4.38 3.91 -3.56
N ALA A 78 -4.61 5.07 -4.18
CA ALA A 78 -3.88 6.31 -3.87
C ALA A 78 -4.06 6.74 -2.40
N ARG A 79 -5.30 6.69 -1.89
CA ARG A 79 -5.60 7.03 -0.48
C ARG A 79 -4.90 6.08 0.50
N SER A 80 -4.83 4.78 0.17
CA SER A 80 -4.14 3.80 1.01
C SER A 80 -2.65 4.06 1.09
N ALA A 81 -1.99 4.33 -0.05
CA ALA A 81 -0.58 4.67 -0.12
C ALA A 81 -0.25 5.96 0.64
N MET A 82 -1.11 6.99 0.51
CA MET A 82 -0.99 8.25 1.26
C MET A 82 -1.11 8.02 2.77
N ALA A 83 -2.08 7.21 3.21
CA ALA A 83 -2.26 6.91 4.63
C ALA A 83 -1.06 6.11 5.21
N GLU A 84 -0.40 5.28 4.41
CA GLU A 84 0.85 4.61 4.80
C GLU A 84 2.01 5.60 4.95
N LEU A 85 2.17 6.53 4.01
CA LEU A 85 3.19 7.58 4.09
C LEU A 85 3.02 8.47 5.32
N GLN A 86 1.78 8.88 5.62
CA GLN A 86 1.46 9.66 6.82
C GLN A 86 1.80 8.88 8.10
N ARG A 87 1.55 7.56 8.14
CA ARG A 87 1.93 6.70 9.26
C ARG A 87 3.45 6.62 9.44
N HIS A 88 4.22 6.54 8.36
CA HIS A 88 5.68 6.56 8.43
C HIS A 88 6.22 7.89 8.96
N ALA A 89 5.68 9.02 8.48
CA ALA A 89 6.04 10.34 9.00
C ALA A 89 5.74 10.46 10.50
N ALA A 90 4.60 9.92 10.97
CA ALA A 90 4.25 9.90 12.38
C ALA A 90 5.08 8.90 13.21
N HIS A 91 5.51 7.77 12.66
CA HIS A 91 6.37 6.80 13.36
C HIS A 91 7.83 7.28 13.51
N ARG A 92 8.30 8.21 12.67
CA ARG A 92 9.62 8.85 12.85
C ARG A 92 9.72 9.66 14.15
N SER A 93 8.60 10.04 14.77
CA SER A 93 8.58 10.82 16.03
C SER A 93 8.38 9.97 17.29
N CYS A 94 8.15 8.66 17.17
CA CYS A 94 7.91 7.78 18.30
C CYS A 94 8.66 6.46 18.18
N ASP A 95 9.96 6.49 18.51
CA ASP A 95 10.76 5.29 18.72
C ASP A 95 10.42 4.68 20.08
N LYS A 96 9.18 4.19 20.22
CA LYS A 96 8.77 3.44 21.42
C LYS A 96 9.33 2.03 21.29
N GLY A 97 10.31 1.71 22.13
CA GLY A 97 10.94 0.40 22.27
C GLY A 97 9.90 -0.71 22.22
N ARG A 98 9.80 -1.36 21.05
CA ARG A 98 8.87 -2.47 20.84
C ARG A 98 9.47 -3.67 21.54
N SER A 99 8.74 -4.21 22.52
CA SER A 99 9.16 -5.43 23.24
C SER A 99 9.48 -6.54 22.23
N SER A 100 10.50 -7.35 22.53
CA SER A 100 11.06 -8.45 21.73
C SER A 100 10.09 -9.58 21.35
N ARG A 101 8.79 -9.42 21.58
CA ARG A 101 7.76 -10.38 21.19
C ARG A 101 7.40 -10.16 19.73
N SER A 102 7.77 -11.12 18.89
CA SER A 102 7.31 -11.18 17.50
C SER A 102 5.81 -11.44 17.46
N ALA A 103 5.09 -10.74 16.58
CA ALA A 103 3.69 -11.06 16.33
C ALA A 103 3.59 -12.46 15.70
N CYS A 104 2.57 -13.23 16.08
CA CYS A 104 2.30 -14.51 15.45
C CYS A 104 1.87 -14.28 13.99
N SER A 105 2.44 -15.05 13.06
CA SER A 105 2.02 -15.04 11.65
C SER A 105 0.83 -16.00 11.48
N GLY A 106 -0.19 -15.56 10.73
CA GLY A 106 -1.37 -16.36 10.42
C GLY A 106 -1.97 -15.94 9.09
N ARG A 107 -2.64 -16.87 8.39
CA ARG A 107 -3.32 -16.60 7.13
C ARG A 107 -4.82 -16.54 7.38
N VAL A 108 -5.47 -15.48 6.92
CA VAL A 108 -6.92 -15.30 7.00
C VAL A 108 -7.50 -15.43 5.60
N ALA A 109 -8.54 -16.24 5.45
CA ALA A 109 -9.36 -16.31 4.25
C ALA A 109 -10.77 -15.81 4.60
N ILE A 110 -11.33 -14.97 3.73
CA ILE A 110 -12.69 -14.44 3.89
C ILE A 110 -13.48 -14.89 2.66
N SER A 111 -14.53 -15.68 2.87
CA SER A 111 -15.48 -16.13 1.84
C SER A 111 -16.89 -15.69 2.20
N ASP A 112 -17.85 -15.89 1.29
CA ASP A 112 -19.28 -15.72 1.53
C ASP A 112 -19.73 -14.29 1.89
N ILE A 113 -19.07 -13.28 1.32
CA ILE A 113 -19.50 -11.88 1.45
C ILE A 113 -20.85 -11.70 0.76
N ARG A 114 -21.89 -11.41 1.54
CA ARG A 114 -23.25 -11.12 1.07
C ARG A 114 -23.61 -9.68 1.38
N ILE A 115 -24.12 -8.97 0.38
CA ILE A 115 -24.63 -7.59 0.51
C ILE A 115 -26.15 -7.66 0.34
N PRO A 116 -26.93 -7.72 1.44
CA PRO A 116 -28.39 -7.76 1.33
C PRO A 116 -28.90 -6.44 0.73
N LEU A 117 -29.68 -6.54 -0.35
CA LEU A 117 -30.31 -5.39 -1.00
C LEU A 117 -31.72 -5.21 -0.45
N MET A 118 -32.13 -3.96 -0.22
CA MET A 118 -33.47 -3.61 0.29
C MET A 118 -34.54 -3.56 -0.82
N TRP A 119 -34.36 -4.32 -1.90
CA TRP A 119 -35.28 -4.29 -3.03
C TRP A 119 -36.41 -5.30 -2.81
N LYS A 120 -37.64 -4.91 -3.18
CA LYS A 120 -38.75 -5.87 -3.20
C LYS A 120 -38.60 -6.72 -4.46
N ASP A 121 -38.83 -8.03 -4.37
CA ASP A 121 -38.64 -8.98 -5.48
C ASP A 121 -39.36 -8.56 -6.77
N LYS A 122 -40.48 -7.84 -6.64
CA LYS A 122 -41.30 -7.33 -7.75
C LYS A 122 -40.60 -6.27 -8.61
N ASP A 123 -39.59 -5.59 -8.09
CA ASP A 123 -38.97 -4.43 -8.76
C ASP A 123 -37.89 -4.84 -9.77
N HIS A 124 -37.30 -6.03 -9.62
CA HIS A 124 -36.16 -6.45 -10.46
C HIS A 124 -36.28 -7.87 -11.06
N PHE A 125 -37.00 -8.80 -10.43
CA PHE A 125 -37.26 -10.12 -11.03
C PHE A 125 -38.53 -10.10 -11.89
N LYS A 126 -38.52 -9.29 -12.96
CA LYS A 126 -39.47 -9.54 -14.06
C LYS A 126 -38.91 -10.74 -14.82
N ASN A 127 -39.61 -11.87 -14.73
CA ASN A 127 -39.34 -13.12 -15.44
C ASN A 127 -39.46 -12.95 -16.98
N ASN A 128 -38.62 -12.10 -17.56
CA ASN A 128 -38.60 -11.83 -19.00
C ASN A 128 -37.62 -12.76 -19.74
N GLY A 129 -37.10 -13.78 -19.08
CA GLY A 129 -36.16 -14.72 -19.65
C GLY A 129 -36.25 -16.03 -18.91
N VAL A 130 -37.29 -16.81 -19.22
CA VAL A 130 -37.36 -18.28 -19.30
C VAL A 130 -38.82 -18.69 -19.07
N ARG A 131 -39.48 -19.08 -20.17
CA ARG A 131 -40.58 -20.04 -20.12
C ARG A 131 -39.94 -21.40 -19.85
N VAL A 132 -40.24 -22.01 -18.71
CA VAL A 132 -40.34 -23.48 -18.60
C VAL A 132 -41.78 -23.78 -18.30
#